data_AF-A0A849WJN7-F1
#
_entry.id   AF-A0A849WJN7-F1
#
_cell.length_a   1.000
_cell.length_b   1.000
_cell.length_c   1.000
_cell.angle_alpha   90.00
_cell.angle_beta   90.00
_cell.angle_gamma   90.00
#
_symmetry.space_group_name_H-M   'P 1'
#
loop_
_entity.id
_entity.type
_entity.pdbx_description
1 polymer ?
#
loop_
_entity_poly.entity_id
_entity_poly.type
_entity_poly.pdbx_seq_one_letter_code
_entity_poly.pdbx_strand_id
1 'polypeptide(L)' 'MSTPKRVTQSIKKDVVSPKDYLNYDHRWSCEDCTHFKNENESCTLGYVTSHHLKRQQEHDFELGGKVAFCRFHEID' A
#
# COMPACT_ATOMS: atom_id res chain seq x y z
N MET A 1 -20.68 -12.38 -26.14
CA MET A 1 -20.86 -12.69 -24.71
C MET A 1 -19.92 -11.80 -23.92
N SER A 2 -20.43 -10.87 -23.12
CA SER A 2 -19.59 -9.98 -22.31
C SER A 2 -19.22 -10.71 -21.03
N THR A 3 -17.95 -11.05 -20.87
CA THR A 3 -17.44 -11.74 -19.67
C THR A 3 -17.72 -10.87 -18.45
N PRO A 4 -18.35 -11.38 -17.38
CA PRO A 4 -18.59 -10.57 -16.20
C PRO A 4 -17.25 -10.08 -15.65
N LYS A 5 -17.10 -8.75 -15.50
CA LYS A 5 -15.94 -8.17 -14.83
C LYS A 5 -15.90 -8.73 -13.41
N ARG A 6 -14.88 -9.52 -13.08
CA ARG A 6 -14.61 -9.91 -11.70
C ARG A 6 -14.46 -8.63 -10.89
N VAL A 7 -15.29 -8.47 -9.85
CA VAL A 7 -15.09 -7.43 -8.85
C VAL A 7 -13.82 -7.80 -8.11
N THR A 8 -12.70 -7.23 -8.54
CA THR A 8 -11.44 -7.34 -7.82
C THR A 8 -11.59 -6.54 -6.54
N GLN A 9 -11.20 -7.11 -5.41
CA GLN A 9 -11.18 -6.35 -4.17
C GLN A 9 -10.31 -5.10 -4.35
N SER A 10 -10.88 -3.95 -4.04
CA SER A 10 -10.17 -2.69 -4.08
C SER A 10 -9.22 -2.61 -2.89
N ILE A 11 -8.03 -2.05 -3.12
CA ILE A 11 -7.06 -1.74 -2.06
C ILE A 11 -7.73 -0.94 -0.94
N LYS A 12 -7.49 -1.30 0.33
CA LYS A 12 -8.02 -0.56 1.48
C LYS A 12 -7.05 0.56 1.82
N LYS A 13 -7.56 1.80 1.87
CA LYS A 13 -6.80 2.96 2.33
C LYS A 13 -7.37 3.43 3.66
N ASP A 14 -6.51 3.57 4.66
CA ASP A 14 -6.87 4.02 5.99
C ASP A 14 -6.66 5.53 6.11
N VAL A 15 -7.56 6.20 6.83
CA VAL A 15 -7.36 7.60 7.18
C VAL A 15 -6.29 7.68 8.27
N VAL A 16 -5.28 8.51 8.04
CA VAL A 16 -4.17 8.69 8.97
C VAL A 16 -4.14 10.12 9.48
N SER A 17 -3.91 10.27 10.78
CA SER A 17 -3.69 11.57 11.42
C SER A 17 -2.41 12.21 10.89
N PRO A 18 -2.43 13.45 10.37
CA PRO A 18 -1.24 14.10 9.83
C PRO A 18 -0.14 14.31 10.86
N LYS A 19 -0.52 14.58 12.11
CA LYS A 19 0.43 14.72 13.21
C LYS A 19 1.19 13.42 13.41
N ASP A 20 0.48 12.29 13.40
CA ASP A 20 1.12 11.00 13.62
C ASP A 20 2.02 10.67 12.43
N TYR A 21 1.49 10.76 11.20
CA TYR A 21 2.20 10.46 9.96
C TYR A 21 3.55 11.21 9.81
N LEU A 22 3.60 12.48 10.21
CA LEU A 22 4.81 13.31 10.08
C LEU A 22 5.82 13.14 11.21
N ASN A 23 5.36 12.82 12.44
CA ASN A 23 6.22 12.87 13.63
C ASN A 23 6.74 11.50 14.08
N TYR A 24 6.10 10.41 13.64
CA TYR A 24 6.59 9.07 13.92
C TYR A 24 7.45 8.57 12.75
N ASP A 25 8.53 7.87 13.08
CA ASP A 25 9.33 7.14 12.09
C ASP A 25 8.67 5.78 11.83
N HIS A 26 7.81 5.73 10.80
CA HIS A 26 7.02 4.53 10.52
C HIS A 26 7.62 3.71 9.39
N ARG A 27 7.82 2.42 9.67
CA ARG A 27 8.23 1.43 8.66
C ARG A 27 7.02 0.66 8.13
N TRP A 28 6.22 1.35 7.34
CA TRP A 28 4.95 0.83 6.79
C TRP A 28 4.95 0.68 5.27
N SER A 29 5.98 1.20 4.62
CA SER A 29 6.13 1.08 3.17
C SER A 29 6.71 -0.28 2.81
N CYS A 30 6.47 -0.73 1.58
CA CYS A 30 7.13 -1.93 1.07
C CYS A 30 8.66 -1.79 1.13
N GLU A 31 9.21 -0.60 0.91
CA GLU A 31 10.66 -0.36 0.92
C GLU A 31 11.30 -0.63 2.30
N ASP A 32 10.52 -0.59 3.38
CA ASP A 32 10.98 -0.91 4.74
C ASP A 32 10.84 -2.40 5.10
N CYS A 33 10.22 -3.20 4.23
CA CYS A 33 9.85 -4.59 4.49
C CYS A 33 10.92 -5.57 3.97
N THR A 34 11.23 -6.61 4.77
CA THR A 34 12.18 -7.67 4.40
C THR A 34 11.73 -8.51 3.20
N HIS A 35 10.44 -8.49 2.88
CA HIS A 35 9.88 -9.22 1.74
C HIS A 35 9.89 -8.41 0.44
N PHE A 36 10.33 -7.15 0.47
CA PHE A 36 10.40 -6.32 -0.71
C PHE A 36 11.72 -6.51 -1.45
N LYS A 37 11.61 -6.79 -2.74
CA LYS A 37 12.73 -6.84 -3.67
C LYS A 37 12.84 -5.51 -4.37
N ASN A 38 13.88 -4.75 -4.04
CA ASN A 38 14.14 -3.44 -4.63
C ASN A 38 14.43 -3.53 -6.13
N GLU A 39 14.99 -4.65 -6.61
CA GLU A 39 15.42 -4.81 -8.00
C GLU A 39 14.26 -4.73 -9.00
N ASN A 40 13.07 -5.18 -8.59
CA ASN A 40 11.89 -5.26 -9.46
C ASN A 40 10.62 -4.73 -8.78
N GLU A 41 10.78 -4.01 -7.67
CA GLU A 41 9.70 -3.48 -6.84
C GLU A 41 8.62 -4.54 -6.51
N SER A 42 9.00 -5.79 -6.23
CA SER A 42 8.05 -6.89 -6.00
C SER A 42 8.07 -7.41 -4.57
N CYS A 43 6.96 -8.00 -4.14
CA CYS A 43 6.87 -8.70 -2.85
C CYS A 43 7.19 -10.18 -3.04
N THR A 44 8.09 -10.74 -2.22
CA THR A 44 8.41 -12.18 -2.25
C THR A 44 7.22 -13.06 -1.89
N LEU A 45 6.20 -12.49 -1.22
CA LEU A 45 4.96 -13.16 -0.85
C LEU A 45 3.89 -13.10 -1.97
N GLY A 46 4.16 -12.41 -3.08
CA GLY A 46 3.25 -12.30 -4.22
C GLY A 46 2.21 -11.17 -4.12
N TYR A 47 2.28 -10.32 -3.10
CA TYR A 47 1.38 -9.16 -2.98
C TYR A 47 1.75 -8.03 -3.94
N VAL A 48 0.72 -7.25 -4.32
CA VAL A 48 0.88 -6.05 -5.14
C VAL A 48 1.50 -4.94 -4.31
N THR A 49 2.68 -4.48 -4.71
CA THR A 49 3.49 -3.48 -4.00
C THR A 49 3.15 -2.05 -4.37
N SER A 50 2.58 -1.80 -5.56
CA SER A 50 2.42 -0.45 -6.14
C SER A 50 1.71 0.54 -5.22
N HIS A 51 0.73 0.06 -4.43
CA HIS A 51 -0.02 0.88 -3.48
C HIS A 51 0.69 1.07 -2.14
N HIS A 52 1.69 0.26 -1.84
CA HIS A 52 2.42 0.24 -0.57
C HIS A 52 3.82 0.87 -0.67
N LEU A 53 4.22 1.30 -1.88
CA LEU A 53 5.47 2.04 -2.05
C LEU A 53 5.39 3.37 -1.31
N LYS A 54 6.49 3.80 -0.70
CA LYS A 54 6.53 5.03 0.08
C LYS A 54 6.08 6.24 -0.74
N ARG A 55 6.57 6.34 -1.98
CA ARG A 55 6.15 7.39 -2.93
C ARG A 55 4.64 7.44 -3.16
N GLN A 56 3.98 6.29 -3.20
CA GLN A 56 2.54 6.22 -3.44
C GLN A 56 1.76 6.53 -2.16
N GLN A 57 2.25 6.04 -1.01
CA GLN A 57 1.68 6.33 0.30
C GLN A 57 1.75 7.83 0.62
N GLU A 58 2.88 8.49 0.36
CA GLU A 58 3.07 9.93 0.52
C GLU A 58 2.10 10.70 -0.40
N HIS A 59 2.04 10.33 -1.68
CA HIS A 59 1.11 10.96 -2.63
C HIS A 59 -0.36 10.83 -2.21
N ASP A 60 -0.79 9.63 -1.79
CA ASP A 60 -2.17 9.39 -1.34
C ASP A 60 -2.49 10.16 -0.04
N PHE A 61 -1.50 10.26 0.85
CA PHE A 61 -1.60 11.02 2.08
C PHE A 61 -1.73 12.52 1.80
N GLU A 62 -0.90 13.08 0.93
CA GLU A 62 -0.96 14.48 0.52
C GLU A 62 -2.29 14.85 -0.14
N LEU A 63 -2.83 13.96 -0.98
CA LEU A 63 -4.07 14.22 -1.69
C LEU A 63 -5.33 14.06 -0.83
N GLY A 64 -5.33 13.11 0.11
CA GLY A 64 -6.57 12.69 0.77
C GLY A 64 -6.45 12.29 2.23
N GLY A 65 -5.27 12.44 2.85
CA GLY A 65 -5.00 12.00 4.22
C GLY A 65 -5.17 10.50 4.42
N LYS A 66 -5.00 9.71 3.35
CA LYS A 66 -5.21 8.26 3.35
C LYS A 66 -3.97 7.53 2.89
N VAL A 67 -3.70 6.38 3.49
CA VAL A 67 -2.54 5.55 3.17
C VAL A 67 -2.97 4.10 3.00
N ALA A 68 -2.44 3.41 1.99
CA ALA A 68 -2.59 1.97 1.85
C ALA A 68 -1.45 1.26 2.60
N PHE A 69 -1.79 0.61 3.72
CA PHE A 69 -0.83 -0.18 4.49
C PHE A 69 -0.82 -1.63 4.01
N CYS A 70 0.36 -2.24 3.93
CA CYS A 70 0.46 -3.67 3.67
C CYS A 70 -0.12 -4.43 4.87
N ARG A 71 -1.34 -4.98 4.73
CA ARG A 71 -2.00 -5.72 5.81
C ARG A 71 -1.69 -7.21 5.83
N PHE A 72 -0.81 -7.72 4.96
CA PHE A 72 -0.63 -9.15 4.64
C PHE A 72 -1.92 -9.91 4.25
N HIS A 73 -3.09 -9.27 4.36
CA HIS A 73 -4.44 -9.80 4.27
C HIS A 73 -5.29 -8.97 3.29
N GLU A 74 -4.68 -8.23 2.37
CA GLU A 74 -5.44 -7.47 1.34
C GLU A 74 -5.92 -8.38 0.18
N ILE A 75 -6.04 -9.67 0.47
CA ILE A 75 -6.73 -10.69 -0.30
C ILE A 75 -7.83 -11.22 0.65
N ASP A 76 -8.86 -10.41 0.90
CA ASP A 76 -10.21 -10.90 1.26
C ASP A 76 -10.87 -11.58 0.03
#